data_AF-U3TSV6-F1
#
_entry.id   AF-U3TSV6-F1
#
_cell.length_a   1.000
_cell.length_b   1.000
_cell.length_c   1.000
_cell.angle_alpha   90.00
_cell.angle_beta   90.00
_cell.angle_gamma   90.00
#
_symmetry.space_group_name_H-M   'P 1'
#
loop_
_entity.id
_entity.type
_entity.pdbx_description
1 polymer ?
#
loop_
_entity_poly.entity_id
_entity_poly.type
_entity_poly.pdbx_seq_one_letter_code
_entity_poly.pdbx_strand_id
1 'polypeptide(L)'
;MFDLSRRRLLTALALSPLMNLAPLRAAQPDSQRILALEWLPVELLMALGVAPLGVADLHNYAIWVGDPVLPADTLISAYAPNPIWN
;
A
#
# COMPACT_ATOMS: atom_id res chain seq x y z
N MET A 1 -15.41 37.29 -17.86
CA MET A 1 -14.16 36.57 -17.53
C MET A 1 -14.16 36.34 -16.04
N PHE A 2 -14.19 35.10 -15.55
CA PHE A 2 -14.25 34.84 -14.10
C PHE A 2 -12.95 35.29 -13.44
N ASP A 3 -13.02 36.30 -12.57
CA ASP A 3 -11.86 36.79 -11.84
C ASP A 3 -11.60 35.86 -10.65
N LEU A 4 -10.61 34.99 -10.82
CA LEU A 4 -10.27 33.90 -9.91
C LEU A 4 -9.20 34.38 -8.92
N SER A 5 -9.62 35.17 -7.92
CA SER A 5 -8.69 35.65 -6.90
C SER A 5 -8.29 34.55 -5.90
N ARG A 6 -7.07 34.64 -5.33
CA ARG A 6 -6.56 33.69 -4.32
C ARG A 6 -7.55 33.45 -3.18
N ARG A 7 -8.22 34.52 -2.72
CA ARG A 7 -9.20 34.45 -1.65
C ARG A 7 -10.42 33.61 -2.06
N ARG A 8 -10.96 33.83 -3.27
CA ARG A 8 -12.12 33.08 -3.77
C ARG A 8 -11.80 31.60 -3.97
N LEU A 9 -10.58 31.29 -4.41
CA LEU A 9 -10.07 29.92 -4.49
C LEU A 9 -10.01 29.24 -3.11
N LEU A 10 -9.46 29.93 -2.10
CA LEU A 10 -9.39 29.42 -0.74
C LEU A 10 -10.79 29.26 -0.12
N THR A 11 -11.70 30.21 -0.38
CA THR A 11 -13.10 30.10 0.06
C THR A 11 -13.81 28.93 -0.62
N ALA A 12 -13.62 28.72 -1.92
CA ALA A 12 -14.17 27.58 -2.64
C ALA A 12 -13.61 26.25 -2.13
N LEU A 13 -12.30 26.18 -1.84
CA LEU A 13 -11.68 25.00 -1.23
C LEU A 13 -12.22 24.74 0.18
N ALA A 14 -12.38 25.77 1.00
CA ALA A 14 -12.94 25.66 2.34
C ALA A 14 -14.42 25.22 2.33
N LEU A 15 -15.19 25.60 1.31
CA LEU A 15 -16.59 25.20 1.11
C LEU A 15 -16.75 23.86 0.38
N SER A 16 -15.67 23.30 -0.21
CA SER A 16 -15.72 22.04 -0.96
C SER A 16 -16.30 20.83 -0.19
N PRO A 17 -16.14 20.69 1.15
CA PRO A 17 -16.76 19.58 1.89
C PRO A 17 -18.28 19.71 2.04
N LEU A 18 -18.83 20.93 1.88
CA LEU A 18 -20.27 21.19 1.94
C LEU A 18 -20.97 20.94 0.60
N MET A 19 -20.19 20.82 -0.48
CA MET A 19 -20.72 20.32 -1.74
C MET A 19 -21.06 18.84 -1.55
N ASN A 20 -22.23 18.41 -2.05
CA ASN A 20 -22.67 17.03 -1.97
C ASN A 20 -21.73 16.15 -2.83
N LEU A 21 -20.61 15.74 -2.25
CA LEU A 21 -19.73 14.75 -2.82
C LEU A 21 -20.54 13.47 -2.88
N ALA A 22 -20.86 13.00 -4.10
CA ALA A 22 -21.39 11.66 -4.29
C ALA A 22 -20.54 10.71 -3.43
N PRO A 23 -21.14 9.78 -2.66
CA PRO A 23 -20.41 8.97 -1.71
C PRO A 23 -19.28 8.28 -2.47
N LEU A 24 -18.05 8.74 -2.26
CA LEU A 24 -16.87 8.14 -2.83
C LEU A 24 -16.69 6.84 -2.06
N ARG A 25 -17.39 5.80 -2.51
CA ARG A 25 -17.30 4.49 -1.89
C ARG A 25 -15.88 3.99 -2.11
N ALA A 26 -15.18 3.73 -1.02
CA ALA A 26 -13.95 2.97 -1.11
C ALA A 26 -14.24 1.65 -1.84
N ALA A 27 -13.29 1.22 -2.67
CA ALA A 27 -13.33 -0.12 -3.23
C ALA A 27 -13.48 -1.13 -2.08
N GLN A 28 -14.23 -2.20 -2.31
CA GLN A 28 -14.27 -3.28 -1.34
C GLN A 28 -12.85 -3.82 -1.13
N PRO A 29 -12.44 -4.10 0.12
CA PRO A 29 -11.14 -4.69 0.37
C PRO A 29 -11.02 -6.01 -0.37
N ASP A 30 -9.95 -6.15 -1.14
CA ASP A 30 -9.62 -7.38 -1.85
C ASP A 30 -8.49 -8.09 -1.10
N SER A 31 -8.79 -9.24 -0.49
CA SER A 31 -7.83 -10.03 0.28
C SER A 31 -6.68 -10.56 -0.58
N GLN A 32 -6.80 -10.54 -1.91
CA GLN A 32 -5.74 -10.93 -2.84
C GLN A 32 -4.81 -9.75 -3.19
N ARG A 33 -5.08 -8.54 -2.68
CA ARG A 33 -4.32 -7.31 -3.03
C ARG A 33 -3.71 -6.65 -1.80
N ILE A 34 -3.12 -7.47 -0.94
CA ILE A 34 -2.46 -7.01 0.29
C ILE A 34 -0.94 -6.93 0.06
N LEU A 35 -0.34 -5.77 0.35
CA LEU A 35 1.11 -5.60 0.39
C LEU A 35 1.57 -5.56 1.84
N ALA A 36 2.47 -6.47 2.23
CA ALA A 36 3.05 -6.50 3.55
C ALA A 36 4.43 -5.81 3.53
N LEU A 37 4.54 -4.70 4.26
CA LEU A 37 5.76 -3.89 4.28
C LEU A 37 6.76 -4.30 5.38
N GLU A 38 6.38 -5.26 6.22
CA GLU A 38 7.15 -5.77 7.36
C GLU A 38 6.99 -7.29 7.42
N TRP A 39 7.98 -7.99 7.98
CA TRP A 39 7.98 -9.46 7.99
C TRP A 39 6.93 -10.06 8.94
N LEU A 40 6.71 -9.46 10.11
CA LEU A 40 5.74 -9.99 11.07
C LEU A 40 4.29 -10.05 10.50
N PRO A 41 3.78 -9.00 9.80
CA PRO A 41 2.52 -9.09 9.09
C PRO A 41 2.45 -10.17 8.00
N VAL A 42 3.58 -10.48 7.34
CA VAL A 42 3.64 -11.55 6.32
C VAL A 42 3.28 -12.89 6.96
N GLU A 43 3.94 -13.21 8.07
CA GLU A 43 3.71 -14.46 8.80
C GLU A 43 2.26 -14.57 9.26
N LEU A 44 1.67 -13.48 9.75
CA LEU A 44 0.27 -13.45 10.16
C LEU A 44 -0.68 -13.70 8.98
N LEU A 45 -0.45 -13.07 7.83
CA LEU A 45 -1.27 -13.27 6.63
C LEU A 45 -1.21 -14.73 6.17
N MET A 46 -0.01 -15.30 6.14
CA MET A 46 0.20 -16.70 5.79
C MET A 46 -0.48 -17.64 6.80
N ALA A 47 -0.43 -17.34 8.10
CA ALA A 47 -1.13 -18.10 9.14
C ALA A 47 -2.66 -18.04 9.00
N LEU A 48 -3.19 -16.95 8.45
CA LEU A 48 -4.61 -16.80 8.13
C LEU A 48 -5.00 -17.44 6.78
N GLY A 49 -4.06 -18.07 6.07
CA GLY A 49 -4.27 -18.66 4.75
C GLY A 49 -4.43 -17.63 3.63
N VAL A 50 -3.95 -16.40 3.84
CA VAL A 50 -4.00 -15.30 2.86
C VAL A 50 -2.60 -15.09 2.28
N ALA A 51 -2.45 -15.32 0.98
CA ALA A 51 -1.23 -15.00 0.26
C ALA A 51 -1.13 -13.48 0.03
N PRO A 52 -0.08 -12.79 0.53
CA PRO A 52 0.13 -11.39 0.21
C PRO A 52 0.48 -11.24 -1.28
N LEU A 53 -0.05 -10.20 -1.92
CA LEU A 53 0.29 -9.84 -3.30
C LEU A 53 1.78 -9.46 -3.42
N GLY A 54 2.33 -8.90 -2.34
CA GLY A 54 3.73 -8.50 -2.32
C GLY A 54 4.25 -8.26 -0.93
N VAL A 55 5.57 -8.41 -0.80
CA VAL A 55 6.28 -8.37 0.47
C VAL A 55 7.51 -7.47 0.33
N ALA A 56 7.81 -6.70 1.37
CA ALA A 56 9.05 -5.94 1.46
C ALA A 56 10.24 -6.87 1.67
N ASP A 57 11.29 -6.66 0.87
CA ASP A 57 12.57 -7.35 0.99
C ASP A 57 12.47 -8.89 1.01
N LEU A 58 11.89 -9.43 -0.07
CA LEU A 58 11.69 -10.88 -0.26
C LEU A 58 12.99 -11.69 -0.15
N HIS A 59 14.10 -11.10 -0.57
CA HIS A 59 15.41 -11.75 -0.54
C HIS A 59 15.89 -11.97 0.90
N ASN A 60 15.90 -10.92 1.72
CA ASN A 60 16.33 -11.05 3.10
C ASN A 60 15.32 -11.85 3.92
N TYR A 61 14.01 -11.76 3.63
CA TYR A 61 13.02 -12.63 4.25
C TYR A 61 13.35 -14.13 4.05
N ALA A 62 13.71 -14.52 2.82
CA ALA A 62 14.09 -15.91 2.52
C ALA A 62 15.39 -16.36 3.23
N ILE A 63 16.31 -15.42 3.53
CA ILE A 63 17.57 -15.72 4.22
C ILE A 63 17.37 -15.82 5.74
N TRP A 64 16.63 -14.88 6.33
CA TRP A 64 16.58 -14.71 7.79
C TRP A 64 15.36 -15.36 8.45
N VAL A 65 14.22 -15.43 7.74
CA VAL A 65 12.99 -16.02 8.26
C VAL A 65 12.78 -17.41 7.67
N GLY A 66 12.81 -17.53 6.34
CA GLY A 66 12.80 -18.80 5.60
C GLY A 66 11.46 -19.56 5.57
N ASP A 67 10.63 -19.48 6.62
CA ASP A 67 9.30 -20.09 6.71
C ASP A 67 8.33 -19.13 7.41
N PRO A 68 7.07 -18.95 6.96
CA PRO A 68 6.38 -19.60 5.84
C PRO A 68 6.97 -19.25 4.47
N VAL A 69 7.10 -20.27 3.60
CA VAL A 69 7.52 -20.11 2.20
C VAL A 69 6.46 -19.32 1.43
N LEU A 70 6.89 -18.21 0.83
CA LEU A 70 6.03 -17.34 0.05
C LEU A 70 5.71 -17.93 -1.34
N PRO A 71 4.48 -17.71 -1.85
CA PRO A 71 4.11 -18.07 -3.22
C PRO A 71 5.02 -17.43 -4.28
N ALA A 72 5.28 -18.15 -5.38
CA ALA A 72 6.19 -17.69 -6.44
C ALA A 72 5.70 -16.46 -7.20
N ASP A 73 4.41 -16.13 -7.12
CA ASP A 73 3.77 -14.96 -7.71
C ASP A 73 3.82 -13.71 -6.81
N THR A 74 4.37 -13.82 -5.60
CA THR A 74 4.53 -12.70 -4.67
C THR A 74 5.47 -11.64 -5.24
N LEU A 75 4.97 -10.41 -5.38
CA LEU A 75 5.75 -9.29 -5.91
C LEU A 75 6.70 -8.70 -4.87
N ILE A 76 7.82 -8.14 -5.34
CA ILE A 76 8.72 -7.35 -4.50
C ILE A 76 8.19 -5.92 -4.43
N SER A 77 7.82 -5.47 -3.24
CA SER A 77 7.43 -4.08 -3.02
C SER A 77 8.69 -3.20 -2.93
N ALA A 78 9.08 -2.62 -4.06
CA ALA A 78 10.13 -1.60 -4.23
C ALA A 78 11.41 -1.82 -3.39
N TYR A 79 12.29 -2.71 -3.88
CA TYR A 79 13.68 -2.80 -3.42
C TYR A 79 14.58 -1.94 -4.31
N ALA A 80 15.29 -0.97 -3.73
CA ALA A 80 16.49 -0.42 -4.33
C ALA A 80 17.66 -1.34 -3.93
N PRO A 81 18.41 -1.91 -4.88
CA PRO A 81 19.55 -2.76 -4.56
C PRO A 81 20.56 -1.97 -3.71
N ASN A 82 20.67 -2.34 -2.44
CA ASN A 82 21.77 -1.88 -1.62
C ASN A 82 23.04 -2.60 -2.11
N PRO A 83 24.09 -1.88 -2.53
CA PRO A 83 25.36 -2.53 -2.82
C PRO A 83 25.95 -3.00 -1.50
N ILE A 84 25.86 -4.32 -1.28
CA ILE A 84 26.80 -5.15 -0.54
C ILE A 84 27.59 -4.42 0.58
N TRP A 85 27.08 -4.51 1.81
CA TRP A 85 27.99 -4.57 2.96
C TRP A 85 28.56 -5.99 3.04
N ASN A 86 29.59 -6.24 2.23
CA ASN A 86 30.89 -6.79 2.64
C ASN A 86 31.89 -6.63 1.48
#